data_AF-A0A5A9P0N9-F1
#
_entry.id   AF-A0A5A9P0N9-F1
#
_cell.length_a   1.000
_cell.length_b   1.000
_cell.length_c   1.000
_cell.angle_alpha   90.00
_cell.angle_beta   90.00
_cell.angle_gamma   90.00
#
_symmetry.space_group_name_H-M   'P 1'
#
loop_
_entity.id
_entity.type
_entity.pdbx_description
1 polymer ?
#
loop_
_entity_poly.entity_id
_entity_poly.type
_entity_poly.pdbx_seq_one_letter_code
_entity_poly.pdbx_strand_id
1 'polypeptide(L)'
;MFLYMEEELESDISACVFLRRLPAKNVYYYRCPDHRRNYVMSFAFCFDREDDVYQFAYCYPYTYSRLQHYLASLEHRNLDYLRREQLGFSVTFRMCYALHTHLP
;
A
#
# COMPACT_ATOMS: atom_id res chain seq x y z
N MET A 1 14.62 -2.58 -6.36
CA MET A 1 13.54 -1.58 -6.44
C MET A 1 12.39 -2.26 -7.17
N PHE A 2 11.26 -2.47 -6.50
CA PHE A 2 10.15 -3.29 -7.02
C PHE A 2 9.00 -2.34 -7.36
N LEU A 3 8.45 -2.49 -8.56
CA LEU A 3 7.19 -1.87 -8.94
C LEU A 3 6.20 -3.01 -9.14
N TYR A 4 5.00 -2.81 -8.63
CA TYR A 4 3.93 -3.78 -8.65
C TYR A 4 2.76 -3.22 -9.45
N MET A 5 2.11 -4.13 -10.20
CA MET A 5 0.87 -3.89 -10.92
C MET A 5 -0.30 -4.43 -10.13
N GLU A 6 -1.38 -3.67 -10.13
CA GLU A 6 -2.70 -4.06 -9.65
C GLU A 6 -3.67 -4.02 -10.84
N GLU A 7 -4.38 -5.12 -11.05
CA GLU A 7 -5.44 -5.28 -12.05
C GLU A 7 -6.75 -5.25 -11.25
N GLU A 8 -7.58 -4.23 -11.46
CA GLU A 8 -8.85 -4.11 -10.74
C GLU A 8 -9.87 -5.11 -11.30
N LEU A 9 -10.11 -6.19 -10.55
CA LEU A 9 -11.32 -6.98 -10.74
C LEU A 9 -12.45 -6.29 -9.99
N GLU A 10 -13.44 -5.81 -10.73
CA GLU A 10 -14.63 -5.17 -10.20
C GLU A 10 -15.41 -6.15 -9.30
N SER A 11 -15.87 -5.64 -8.15
CA SER A 11 -16.75 -6.23 -7.12
C SER A 11 -16.13 -7.01 -5.95
N ASP A 12 -16.31 -6.39 -4.77
CA ASP A 12 -16.44 -6.93 -3.42
C ASP A 12 -15.20 -7.39 -2.64
N ILE A 13 -14.81 -6.51 -1.70
CA ILE A 13 -14.30 -6.76 -0.34
C ILE A 13 -13.70 -8.16 -0.13
N SER A 14 -12.49 -8.37 -0.63
CA SER A 14 -11.51 -9.24 0.04
C SER A 14 -10.13 -8.96 -0.52
N ALA A 15 -9.15 -8.85 0.36
CA ALA A 15 -7.82 -8.33 0.11
C ALA A 15 -6.90 -9.25 -0.73
N CYS A 16 -7.42 -9.89 -1.77
CA CYS A 16 -6.65 -10.56 -2.81
C CYS A 16 -6.56 -9.67 -4.06
N VAL A 17 -6.01 -8.46 -3.85
CA VAL A 17 -5.42 -7.68 -4.95
C VAL A 17 -4.39 -8.58 -5.63
N PHE A 18 -4.56 -8.84 -6.93
CA PHE A 18 -3.62 -9.66 -7.70
C PHE A 18 -2.36 -8.85 -8.00
N LEU A 19 -1.56 -8.62 -6.95
CA LEU A 19 -0.39 -7.79 -7.03
C LEU A 19 0.73 -8.56 -7.71
N ARG A 20 1.15 -8.12 -8.90
CA ARG A 20 2.20 -8.78 -9.66
C ARG A 20 3.43 -7.88 -9.78
N ARG A 21 4.60 -8.46 -9.57
CA ARG A 21 5.88 -7.76 -9.79
C ARG A 21 6.09 -7.52 -11.29
N LEU A 22 6.42 -6.29 -11.66
CA LEU A 22 6.85 -5.97 -13.02
C LEU A 22 8.11 -6.76 -13.41
N PRO A 23 8.16 -7.32 -14.64
CA PRO A 23 9.34 -8.00 -15.12
C PRO A 23 10.57 -7.11 -15.02
N ALA A 24 11.66 -7.59 -14.40
CA ALA A 24 12.86 -6.79 -14.18
C ALA A 24 13.47 -6.25 -15.48
N LYS A 25 13.31 -6.98 -16.60
CA LYS A 25 13.73 -6.56 -17.95
C LYS A 25 13.05 -5.27 -18.44
N ASN A 26 11.89 -4.95 -17.89
CA ASN A 26 11.10 -3.77 -18.25
C ASN A 26 11.31 -2.60 -17.27
N VAL A 27 12.20 -2.75 -16.28
CA VAL A 27 12.46 -1.75 -15.24
C VAL A 27 13.92 -1.35 -15.30
N TYR A 28 14.18 -0.08 -15.62
CA TYR A 28 15.50 0.49 -15.83
C TYR A 28 15.83 1.45 -14.69
N TYR A 29 17.03 1.32 -14.13
CA TYR A 29 17.55 2.22 -13.11
C TYR A 29 18.96 2.67 -13.52
N TYR A 30 19.11 3.94 -13.90
CA TYR A 30 20.35 4.44 -14.48
C TYR A 30 20.63 5.89 -14.06
N ARG A 31 21.87 6.35 -14.26
CA ARG A 31 22.25 7.75 -14.08
C ARG A 31 22.06 8.50 -15.38
N CYS A 32 21.22 9.53 -15.38
CA CYS A 32 21.00 10.36 -16.55
C CYS A 32 21.95 11.58 -16.51
N PRO A 33 22.79 11.82 -17.53
CA PRO A 33 23.65 13.01 -17.61
C PRO A 33 22.85 14.31 -17.55
N ASP A 34 21.67 14.34 -18.18
CA ASP A 34 20.81 15.53 -18.29
C ASP A 34 20.10 15.88 -16.97
N HIS A 35 19.92 14.91 -16.07
CA HIS A 35 19.28 15.11 -14.76
C HIS A 35 20.31 15.37 -13.66
N ARG A 36 21.35 16.18 -13.92
CA ARG A 36 22.43 16.49 -12.96
C ARG A 36 23.10 15.23 -12.37
N ARG A 37 23.17 14.13 -13.14
CA ARG A 37 23.66 12.81 -12.69
C ARG A 37 22.85 12.15 -11.56
N ASN A 38 21.60 12.58 -11.34
CA ASN A 38 20.69 11.89 -10.45
C ASN A 38 20.30 10.51 -10.99
N TYR A 39 19.95 9.61 -10.09
CA TYR A 39 19.39 8.32 -10.47
C TYR A 39 17.95 8.49 -10.95
N VAL A 40 17.65 7.87 -12.09
CA VAL A 40 16.33 7.85 -12.68
C VAL A 40 15.86 6.40 -12.77
N MET A 41 14.62 6.17 -12.34
CA MET A 41 13.90 4.94 -12.57
C MET A 41 12.91 5.15 -13.71
N SER A 42 12.97 4.29 -14.73
CA SER A 42 12.03 4.25 -15.84
C SER A 42 11.50 2.83 -16.00
N PHE A 43 10.25 2.65 -16.41
CA PHE A 43 9.70 1.34 -16.71
C PHE A 43 8.84 1.36 -17.97
N ALA A 44 8.74 0.22 -18.63
CA ALA A 44 7.91 0.03 -19.82
C ALA A 44 6.81 -1.00 -19.54
N PHE A 45 5.58 -0.65 -19.88
CA PHE A 45 4.42 -1.51 -19.70
C PHE A 45 3.55 -1.50 -20.96
N CYS A 46 3.08 -2.67 -21.37
CA CYS A 46 2.13 -2.83 -22.47
C CYS A 46 0.74 -2.96 -21.87
N PHE A 47 -0.19 -2.11 -22.30
CA PHE A 47 -1.59 -2.19 -21.92
C PHE A 47 -2.27 -3.18 -22.86
N ASP A 48 -2.79 -4.28 -22.30
CA ASP A 48 -3.33 -5.38 -23.11
C ASP A 48 -4.81 -5.17 -23.47
N ARG A 49 -5.57 -4.39 -22.69
CA ARG A 49 -6.98 -4.03 -22.95
C ARG A 49 -7.24 -2.56 -22.62
N GLU A 50 -8.10 -1.91 -23.41
CA GLU A 50 -8.42 -0.47 -23.26
C GLU A 50 -9.31 -0.17 -22.05
N ASP A 51 -10.13 -1.13 -21.62
CA ASP A 51 -11.06 -0.97 -20.50
C ASP A 51 -10.45 -1.36 -19.13
N ASP A 52 -9.22 -1.89 -19.11
CA ASP A 52 -8.57 -2.33 -17.87
C ASP A 52 -7.92 -1.15 -17.13
N VAL A 53 -8.22 -1.03 -15.84
CA VAL A 53 -7.55 -0.07 -14.95
C VAL A 53 -6.35 -0.74 -14.30
N TYR A 54 -5.17 -0.21 -14.59
CA TYR A 54 -3.91 -0.67 -14.01
C TYR A 54 -3.39 0.33 -12.99
N GLN A 55 -3.07 -0.14 -11.77
CA GLN A 55 -2.40 0.69 -10.77
C GLN A 55 -0.96 0.26 -10.57
N PHE A 56 -0.07 1.24 -10.42
CA PHE A 56 1.35 1.03 -10.19
C PHE A 56 1.70 1.45 -8.76
N ALA A 57 2.25 0.53 -7.98
CA ALA A 57 2.68 0.80 -6.60
C ALA A 57 4.12 0.36 -6.35
N TYR A 58 4.82 1.09 -5.47
CA TYR A 58 6.17 0.70 -5.04
C TYR A 58 6.16 -0.54 -4.13
N CYS A 59 5.15 -0.63 -3.27
CA CYS A 59 4.93 -1.72 -2.33
C CYS A 59 3.44 -2.04 -2.30
N TYR A 60 3.09 -3.17 -1.67
CA TYR A 60 1.69 -3.54 -1.44
C TYR A 60 0.95 -2.41 -0.71
N PRO A 61 -0.14 -1.86 -1.30
CA PRO A 61 -0.83 -0.73 -0.71
C PRO A 61 -1.57 -1.14 0.56
N TYR A 62 -1.40 -0.34 1.62
CA TYR A 62 -2.17 -0.48 2.84
C TYR A 62 -3.01 0.77 3.05
N THR A 63 -4.30 0.65 2.75
CA THR A 63 -5.22 1.79 2.78
C THR A 63 -5.66 2.13 4.20
N TYR A 64 -5.99 3.40 4.41
CA TYR A 64 -6.51 3.86 5.70
C TYR A 64 -7.80 3.14 6.11
N SER A 65 -8.71 2.88 5.16
CA SER A 65 -9.95 2.13 5.44
C SER A 65 -9.65 0.71 5.91
N ARG A 66 -8.70 0.03 5.27
CA ARG A 66 -8.27 -1.31 5.70
C ARG A 66 -7.68 -1.30 7.12
N LEU A 67 -6.91 -0.28 7.46
CA LEU A 67 -6.44 -0.08 8.84
C LEU A 67 -7.62 0.06 9.81
N GLN A 68 -8.59 0.91 9.49
CA GLN A 68 -9.75 1.14 10.38
C GLN A 68 -10.57 -0.13 10.57
N HIS A 69 -10.84 -0.88 9.50
CA HIS A 69 -11.52 -2.17 9.60
C HIS A 69 -10.75 -3.17 10.45
N TYR A 70 -9.42 -3.23 10.28
CA TYR A 70 -8.57 -4.10 11.09
C TYR A 70 -8.63 -3.72 12.57
N LEU A 71 -8.52 -2.43 12.91
CA LEU A 71 -8.61 -1.96 14.29
C LEU A 71 -9.99 -2.23 14.89
N ALA A 72 -11.07 -2.01 14.15
CA ALA A 72 -12.43 -2.34 14.60
C ALA A 72 -12.60 -3.85 14.84
N SER A 73 -12.02 -4.70 13.98
CA SER A 73 -12.04 -6.15 14.18
C SER A 73 -11.24 -6.59 15.40
N LEU A 74 -10.13 -5.90 15.72
CA LEU A 74 -9.35 -6.15 16.93
C LEU A 74 -10.11 -5.77 18.20
N GLU A 75 -10.79 -4.62 18.19
CA GLU A 75 -11.65 -4.20 19.31
C GLU A 75 -12.80 -5.18 19.54
N HIS A 76 -13.43 -5.65 18.46
CA HIS A 76 -14.52 -6.62 18.55
C HIS A 76 -14.09 -7.96 19.15
N ARG A 77 -12.81 -8.34 18.99
CA ARG A 77 -12.25 -9.55 19.60
C ARG A 77 -11.99 -9.42 21.10
N ASN A 78 -12.10 -8.21 21.67
CA ASN A 78 -11.97 -7.89 23.09
C ASN A 78 -10.80 -8.62 23.77
N LEU A 79 -9.59 -8.40 23.26
CA LEU A 79 -8.37 -9.03 23.78
C LEU A 79 -7.92 -8.30 25.04
N ASP A 80 -7.95 -8.96 26.20
CA ASP A 80 -7.64 -8.34 27.51
C ASP A 80 -6.24 -7.70 27.59
N TYR A 81 -5.30 -8.19 26.78
CA TYR A 81 -3.94 -7.68 26.74
C TYR A 81 -3.75 -6.51 25.77
N LEU A 82 -4.74 -6.15 24.95
CA LEU A 82 -4.63 -5.13 23.91
C LEU A 82 -5.56 -3.96 24.19
N ARG A 83 -4.99 -2.77 24.39
CA ARG A 83 -5.76 -1.53 24.57
C ARG A 83 -5.39 -0.52 23.48
N ARG A 84 -6.42 0.02 22.80
CA ARG A 84 -6.26 1.13 21.85
C ARG A 84 -6.43 2.46 22.56
N GLU A 85 -5.55 3.40 22.28
CA GLU A 85 -5.62 4.77 22.78
C GLU A 85 -5.50 5.76 21.61
N GLN A 86 -6.33 6.81 21.61
CA GLN A 86 -6.21 7.91 20.65
C GLN A 86 -5.25 8.96 21.19
N LEU A 87 -4.12 9.14 20.51
CA LEU A 87 -3.11 10.13 20.89
C LEU A 87 -3.47 11.54 20.45
N GLY A 88 -4.19 11.67 19.33
CA GLY A 88 -4.54 12.96 18.74
C GLY A 88 -4.78 12.86 17.24
N PHE A 89 -4.60 13.97 16.56
CA PHE A 89 -4.84 14.12 15.13
C PHE A 89 -3.53 14.39 14.37
N SER A 90 -3.44 13.88 13.14
CA SER A 90 -2.43 14.29 12.18
C SER A 90 -2.68 15.72 11.69
N VAL A 91 -1.73 16.28 10.95
CA VAL A 91 -1.87 17.58 10.26
C VAL A 91 -3.08 17.59 9.30
N THR A 92 -3.45 16.43 8.78
CA THR A 92 -4.62 16.24 7.90
C THR A 92 -5.87 15.79 8.65
N PHE A 93 -5.91 15.98 9.98
CA PHE A 93 -7.01 15.63 10.87
C PHE A 93 -7.41 14.14 10.84
N ARG A 94 -6.43 13.25 10.60
CA ARG A 94 -6.63 11.80 10.75
C ARG A 94 -6.22 11.36 12.14
N MET A 95 -6.93 10.39 12.70
CA MET A 95 -6.67 9.92 14.06
C MET A 95 -5.37 9.12 14.13
N CYS A 96 -4.54 9.44 15.11
CA CYS A 96 -3.34 8.69 15.46
C CYS A 96 -3.63 7.80 16.68
N TYR A 97 -3.37 6.51 16.55
CA TYR A 97 -3.66 5.52 17.60
C TYR A 97 -2.38 4.88 18.13
N ALA A 98 -2.31 4.68 19.44
CA ALA A 98 -1.35 3.79 20.09
C ALA A 98 -2.06 2.48 20.46
N LEU A 99 -1.34 1.36 20.31
CA LEU A 99 -1.77 0.05 20.77
C LEU A 99 -0.85 -0.37 21.92
N HIS A 100 -1.43 -0.48 23.11
CA HIS A 100 -0.74 -0.94 24.30
C HIS A 100 -0.96 -2.44 24.45
N THR A 101 0.13 -3.19 24.54
CA THR A 101 0.10 -4.60 24.92
C THR A 101 0.49 -4.71 26.39
N HIS A 102 -0.46 -4.97 27.27
CA HIS A 102 -0.15 -5.34 28.65
C HIS A 102 0.25 -6.82 28.67
N LEU A 103 1.55 -7.10 28.76
CA LEU A 103 2.00 -8.44 29.10
C LEU A 103 1.58 -8.75 30.54
N PRO A 104 1.02 -9.94 30.82
CA PRO A 104 0.83 -10.43 32.19
C PRO A 104 2.17 -10.73 32.87
#